data_AF-A0A960CX87-F1
#
_entry.id   AF-A0A960CX87-F1
#
_cell.length_a   1.000
_cell.length_b   1.000
_cell.length_c   1.000
_cell.angle_alpha   90.00
_cell.angle_beta   90.00
_cell.angle_gamma   90.00
#
_symmetry.space_group_name_H-M   'P 1'
#
loop_
_entity.id
_entity.type
_entity.pdbx_description
1 polymer ?
#
loop_
_entity_poly.entity_id
_entity_poly.type
_entity_poly.pdbx_seq_one_letter_code
_entity_poly.pdbx_strand_id
1 'polypeptide(L)'
;MGHGSGVHLLIVAKRPLPGRAKTRLIPRYGPDGSARLAAAALADTFDAARACRRAERVVVAFDGDPAGVVPPAFEVVPQVPGDLAARLADAWRHVDGPALQIGMDTPQVTGADLDAALDELDRPGTDAVLGPAVDGGWWAIGLRRPADVFAGIET
;
A
#
# COMPACT_ATOMS: atom_id res chain seq x y z
N MET A 1 1.20 -27.21 7.29
CA MET A 1 1.65 -25.89 6.80
C MET A 1 1.28 -24.91 7.90
N GLY A 2 2.27 -24.35 8.61
CA GLY A 2 2.00 -23.48 9.75
C GLY A 2 1.36 -22.20 9.26
N HIS A 3 0.21 -21.82 9.84
CA HIS A 3 -0.34 -20.49 9.64
C HIS A 3 0.67 -19.53 10.26
N GLY A 4 1.39 -18.76 9.42
CA GLY A 4 2.33 -17.75 9.88
C GLY A 4 1.58 -16.79 10.81
N SER A 5 2.03 -16.70 12.06
CA SER A 5 1.38 -15.90 13.10
C SER A 5 1.73 -14.41 13.03
N GLY A 6 2.44 -13.97 11.99
CA GLY A 6 2.84 -12.57 11.84
C GLY A 6 1.83 -11.75 11.04
N VAL A 7 2.01 -10.44 11.15
CA VAL A 7 1.22 -9.41 10.49
C VAL A 7 2.01 -8.87 9.31
N HIS A 8 1.34 -8.56 8.19
CA HIS A 8 2.00 -8.18 6.94
C HIS A 8 1.69 -6.73 6.55
N LEU A 9 2.56 -6.13 5.73
CA LEU A 9 2.30 -4.85 5.09
C LEU A 9 2.07 -5.07 3.59
N LEU A 10 0.93 -4.59 3.09
CA LEU A 10 0.55 -4.60 1.69
C LEU A 10 0.66 -3.17 1.13
N ILE A 11 1.37 -3.00 0.01
CA ILE A 11 1.48 -1.71 -0.68
C ILE A 11 0.95 -1.88 -2.09
N VAL A 12 -0.06 -1.10 -2.45
CA VAL A 12 -0.60 -1.06 -3.82
C VAL A 12 -0.02 0.15 -4.54
N ALA A 13 0.81 -0.12 -5.56
CA ALA A 13 1.63 0.89 -6.21
C ALA A 13 1.72 0.70 -7.73
N LYS A 14 2.01 1.78 -8.45
CA LYS A 14 2.29 1.74 -9.89
C LYS A 14 3.57 2.50 -10.22
N ARG A 15 4.24 2.13 -11.31
CA ARG A 15 5.43 2.83 -11.77
C ARG A 15 5.11 4.31 -12.06
N PRO A 16 5.84 5.26 -11.44
CA PRO A 16 5.71 6.68 -11.74
C PRO A 16 6.24 6.98 -13.15
N LEU A 17 5.34 7.13 -14.13
CA LEU A 17 5.69 7.44 -15.52
C LEU A 17 5.14 8.82 -15.94
N PRO A 18 5.90 9.60 -16.72
CA PRO A 18 5.42 10.84 -17.32
C PRO A 18 4.09 10.64 -18.04
N GLY A 19 3.13 11.53 -17.80
CA GLY A 19 1.79 11.48 -18.41
C GLY A 19 0.84 10.44 -17.80
N ARG A 20 1.30 9.57 -16.89
CA ARG A 20 0.47 8.52 -16.25
C ARG A 20 0.34 8.70 -14.73
N ALA A 21 1.32 9.33 -14.10
CA ALA A 21 1.31 9.62 -12.68
C ALA A 21 0.83 11.04 -12.40
N LYS A 22 0.01 11.20 -11.35
CA LYS A 22 -0.51 12.49 -10.85
C LYS A 22 -0.97 13.41 -11.99
N THR A 23 -1.83 12.90 -12.87
CA THR A 23 -2.25 13.60 -14.09
C THR A 23 -2.91 14.95 -13.83
N ARG A 24 -3.63 15.09 -12.70
CA ARG A 24 -4.20 16.36 -12.21
C ARG A 24 -3.14 17.44 -11.93
N LEU A 25 -1.89 17.06 -11.69
CA LEU A 25 -0.77 17.97 -11.41
C LEU A 25 0.01 18.37 -12.67
N ILE A 26 -0.22 17.69 -13.81
CA ILE A 26 0.46 17.98 -15.08
C ILE A 26 0.31 19.43 -15.53
N PRO A 27 -0.86 20.10 -15.44
CA PRO A 27 -0.98 21.49 -15.85
C PRO A 27 -0.02 22.45 -15.11
N ARG A 28 0.40 22.09 -13.89
CA ARG A 28 1.27 22.91 -13.05
C ARG A 28 2.75 22.52 -13.15
N TYR A 29 3.06 21.23 -13.26
CA TYR A 29 4.43 20.72 -13.15
C TYR A 29 4.94 20.00 -14.41
N GLY A 30 4.10 19.90 -15.44
CA GLY A 30 4.38 19.10 -16.64
C GLY A 30 4.38 17.59 -16.38
N PRO A 31 4.40 16.77 -17.44
CA PRO A 31 4.41 15.30 -17.33
C PRO A 31 5.56 14.77 -16.48
N ASP A 32 6.78 15.28 -16.69
CA ASP A 32 7.97 14.84 -15.96
C ASP A 32 7.98 15.30 -14.51
N GLY A 33 7.52 16.53 -14.23
CA GLY A 33 7.44 17.03 -12.86
C GLY A 33 6.43 16.25 -12.02
N SER A 34 5.27 15.93 -12.59
CA SER A 34 4.27 15.08 -11.94
C SER A 34 4.78 13.66 -11.68
N ALA A 35 5.53 13.08 -12.63
CA ALA A 35 6.15 11.76 -12.43
C ALA A 35 7.23 11.77 -11.36
N ARG A 36 8.10 12.80 -11.32
CA ARG A 36 9.10 12.96 -10.26
C ARG A 36 8.47 13.11 -8.88
N LEU A 37 7.38 13.86 -8.76
CA LEU A 37 6.67 14.00 -7.50
C LEU A 37 6.07 12.67 -7.02
N ALA A 38 5.45 11.92 -7.94
CA ALA A 38 4.96 10.57 -7.63
C ALA A 38 6.08 9.60 -7.26
N ALA A 39 7.25 9.71 -7.90
CA ALA A 39 8.42 8.90 -7.55
C ALA A 39 8.97 9.24 -6.17
N ALA A 40 9.03 10.52 -5.81
CA ALA A 40 9.43 10.95 -4.47
C ALA A 40 8.45 10.42 -3.41
N ALA A 41 7.14 10.57 -3.63
CA ALA A 41 6.14 10.08 -2.69
C ALA A 41 6.18 8.55 -2.50
N LEU A 42 6.41 7.81 -3.59
CA LEU A 42 6.60 6.36 -3.53
C LEU A 42 7.88 5.98 -2.78
N ALA A 43 8.98 6.71 -3.00
CA ALA A 43 10.23 6.48 -2.27
C ALA A 43 10.03 6.69 -0.76
N ASP A 44 9.38 7.79 -0.36
CA ASP A 44 9.07 8.07 1.05
C ASP A 44 8.19 6.96 1.66
N THR A 45 7.20 6.48 0.92
CA THR A 45 6.34 5.35 1.33
C THR A 45 7.16 4.06 1.54
N PHE A 46 8.11 3.79 0.65
CA PHE A 46 9.00 2.63 0.78
C PHE A 46 10.01 2.77 1.91
N ASP A 47 10.49 3.97 2.19
CA ASP A 47 11.36 4.24 3.35
C ASP A 47 10.60 4.02 4.66
N ALA A 48 9.34 4.46 4.74
CA ALA A 48 8.46 4.16 5.87
C ALA A 48 8.23 2.65 6.03
N ALA A 49 7.94 1.95 4.94
CA ALA A 49 7.76 0.49 4.95
C ALA A 49 9.03 -0.26 5.36
N ARG A 50 10.21 0.24 4.98
CA ARG A 50 11.51 -0.31 5.41
C ARG A 50 11.79 -0.03 6.89
N ALA A 51 11.31 1.08 7.42
CA ALA A 51 11.46 1.45 8.81
C ALA A 51 10.46 0.73 9.74
N CYS A 52 9.35 0.22 9.21
CA CYS A 52 8.39 -0.62 9.91
C CYS A 52 9.06 -1.92 10.39
N ARG A 53 8.99 -2.17 11.70
CA ARG A 53 9.62 -3.32 12.36
C ARG A 53 8.64 -4.43 12.66
N ARG A 54 7.34 -4.11 12.70
CA ARG A 54 6.30 -5.04 13.13
C ARG A 54 5.86 -6.00 12.02
N ALA A 55 5.99 -5.58 10.75
CA ALA A 55 5.63 -6.37 9.59
C ALA A 55 6.60 -7.55 9.40
N GLU A 56 6.06 -8.76 9.30
CA GLU A 56 6.83 -9.96 8.96
C GLU A 56 7.26 -9.93 7.48
N ARG A 57 6.33 -9.53 6.60
CA ARG A 57 6.56 -9.37 5.16
C ARG A 57 6.04 -8.02 4.71
N VAL A 58 6.73 -7.45 3.72
CA VAL A 58 6.25 -6.31 2.92
C VAL A 58 6.01 -6.83 1.51
N VAL A 59 4.75 -6.84 1.10
CA VAL A 59 4.29 -7.29 -0.22
C VAL A 59 3.80 -6.08 -1.01
N VAL A 60 4.34 -5.88 -2.21
CA VAL A 60 4.03 -4.77 -3.10
C VAL A 60 3.28 -5.30 -4.32
N ALA A 61 1.98 -5.02 -4.39
CA ALA A 61 1.19 -5.22 -5.60
C ALA A 61 1.49 -4.08 -6.58
N PHE A 62 2.32 -4.38 -7.58
CA PHE A 62 2.96 -3.37 -8.43
C PHE A 62 2.45 -3.42 -9.88
N ASP A 63 2.03 -2.26 -10.41
CA ASP A 63 1.68 -2.07 -11.82
C ASP A 63 2.87 -1.45 -12.59
N GLY A 64 3.48 -2.24 -13.48
CA GLY A 64 4.65 -1.89 -14.28
C GLY A 64 5.89 -2.70 -13.92
N ASP A 65 7.02 -2.39 -14.55
CA ASP A 65 8.31 -3.01 -14.23
C ASP A 65 8.78 -2.57 -12.82
N PRO A 66 9.08 -3.46 -11.86
CA PRO A 66 9.57 -3.06 -10.54
C PRO A 66 11.06 -2.68 -10.50
N ALA A 67 11.84 -3.00 -11.54
CA ALA A 67 13.30 -2.86 -11.53
C ALA A 67 13.75 -1.41 -11.29
N GLY A 68 14.59 -1.22 -10.26
CA GLY A 68 15.09 0.10 -9.86
C GLY A 68 14.04 1.03 -9.23
N VAL A 69 12.83 0.52 -8.94
CA VAL A 69 11.78 1.27 -8.25
C VAL A 69 11.44 0.61 -6.92
N VAL A 70 11.16 -0.70 -6.92
CA VAL A 70 10.81 -1.42 -5.70
C VAL A 70 12.09 -1.94 -5.02
N PRO A 71 12.28 -1.69 -3.70
CA PRO A 71 13.42 -2.23 -2.98
C PRO A 71 13.51 -3.77 -3.06
N PRO A 72 14.71 -4.36 -3.28
CA PRO A 72 14.87 -5.81 -3.40
C PRO A 72 14.47 -6.62 -2.15
N ALA A 73 14.33 -5.96 -1.00
CA ALA A 73 13.90 -6.60 0.24
C ALA A 73 12.39 -6.83 0.30
N PHE A 74 11.62 -6.21 -0.60
CA PHE A 74 10.17 -6.35 -0.64
C PHE A 74 9.78 -7.44 -1.64
N GLU A 75 8.74 -8.18 -1.30
CA GLU A 75 8.12 -9.12 -2.21
C GLU A 75 7.26 -8.36 -3.22
N VAL A 76 7.37 -8.69 -4.50
CA VAL A 76 6.62 -8.02 -5.56
C VAL A 76 5.67 -8.99 -6.23
N VAL A 77 4.42 -8.59 -6.33
CA VAL A 77 3.37 -9.31 -7.05
C VAL A 77 2.76 -8.39 -8.12
N PRO A 78 2.44 -8.89 -9.32
CA PRO A 78 1.84 -8.06 -10.36
C PRO A 78 0.41 -7.68 -9.98
N GLN A 79 -0.03 -6.46 -10.31
CA GLN A 79 -1.45 -6.11 -10.22
C GLN A 79 -2.26 -6.77 -11.34
N VAL A 80 -3.49 -7.17 -11.00
CA VAL A 80 -4.49 -7.57 -12.00
C VAL A 80 -5.02 -6.38 -12.80
N PRO A 81 -5.48 -6.60 -14.05
CA PRO A 81 -6.31 -5.63 -14.76
C PRO A 81 -7.61 -5.37 -13.99
N GLY A 82 -8.17 -4.18 -14.18
CA GLY A 82 -9.42 -3.77 -13.55
C GLY A 82 -9.35 -2.37 -12.94
N ASP A 83 -10.43 -2.01 -12.25
CA ASP A 83 -10.53 -0.79 -11.46
C ASP A 83 -9.70 -0.87 -10.18
N LEU A 84 -9.76 0.19 -9.36
CA LEU A 84 -9.01 0.25 -8.12
C LEU A 84 -9.48 -0.81 -7.13
N ALA A 85 -10.80 -1.01 -6.99
CA ALA A 85 -11.37 -1.98 -6.07
C ALA A 85 -10.88 -3.41 -6.36
N ALA A 86 -10.87 -3.82 -7.63
CA ALA A 86 -10.37 -5.13 -8.06
C ALA A 86 -8.88 -5.33 -7.72
N ARG A 87 -8.06 -4.30 -7.94
CA ARG A 87 -6.62 -4.35 -7.62
C ARG A 87 -6.35 -4.39 -6.12
N LEU A 88 -7.11 -3.62 -5.34
CA LEU A 88 -7.01 -3.63 -3.87
C LEU A 88 -7.39 -5.02 -3.33
N ALA A 89 -8.51 -5.58 -3.80
CA ALA A 89 -8.98 -6.90 -3.40
C ALA A 89 -8.01 -8.02 -3.79
N ASP A 90 -7.46 -8.00 -5.00
CA ASP A 90 -6.52 -9.02 -5.46
C ASP A 90 -5.20 -8.97 -4.66
N ALA A 91 -4.72 -7.79 -4.27
CA ALA A 91 -3.53 -7.67 -3.43
C ALA A 91 -3.65 -8.44 -2.10
N TRP A 92 -4.85 -8.53 -1.50
CA TRP A 92 -5.08 -9.32 -0.29
C TRP A 92 -4.94 -10.83 -0.47
N ARG A 93 -4.99 -11.33 -1.71
CA ARG A 93 -4.79 -12.76 -2.01
C ARG A 93 -3.34 -13.20 -1.91
N HIS A 94 -2.40 -12.26 -1.74
CA HIS A 94 -0.97 -12.51 -1.64
C HIS A 94 -0.44 -12.55 -0.20
N VAL A 95 -1.31 -12.39 0.79
CA VAL A 95 -0.98 -12.49 2.21
C VAL A 95 -1.92 -13.47 2.91
N ASP A 96 -1.33 -14.37 3.68
CA ASP A 96 -2.05 -15.37 4.46
C ASP A 96 -2.03 -14.95 5.93
N GLY A 97 -2.92 -14.05 6.33
CA GLY A 97 -3.03 -13.58 7.72
C GLY A 97 -3.41 -12.11 7.85
N PRO A 98 -3.28 -11.55 9.07
CA PRO A 98 -3.53 -10.14 9.29
C PRO A 98 -2.58 -9.28 8.45
N ALA A 99 -3.10 -8.24 7.83
CA ALA A 99 -2.24 -7.29 7.11
C ALA A 99 -2.78 -5.86 7.22
N LEU A 100 -1.90 -4.90 6.94
CA LEU A 100 -2.23 -3.49 6.74
C LEU A 100 -1.98 -3.16 5.27
N GLN A 101 -2.99 -2.66 4.56
CA GLN A 101 -2.88 -2.22 3.17
C GLN A 101 -2.81 -0.70 3.09
N ILE A 102 -1.80 -0.19 2.37
CA ILE A 102 -1.61 1.24 2.07
C ILE A 102 -1.45 1.47 0.56
N GLY A 103 -1.70 2.69 0.11
CA GLY A 103 -1.38 3.14 -1.24
C GLY A 103 0.03 3.70 -1.38
N MET A 104 0.50 3.87 -2.62
CA MET A 104 1.83 4.44 -2.94
C MET A 104 2.01 5.94 -2.67
N ASP A 105 0.94 6.64 -2.35
CA ASP A 105 0.89 8.09 -2.25
C ASP A 105 0.69 8.54 -0.80
N THR A 106 1.40 7.89 0.13
CA THR A 106 1.31 8.14 1.57
C THR A 106 2.64 8.64 2.17
N PRO A 107 3.29 9.66 1.57
CA PRO A 107 4.61 10.13 2.00
C PRO A 107 4.64 10.69 3.43
N GLN A 108 3.48 11.01 4.00
CA GLN A 108 3.35 11.47 5.38
C GLN A 108 3.47 10.35 6.42
N VAL A 109 3.32 9.09 6.01
CA VAL A 109 3.33 7.94 6.92
C VAL A 109 4.76 7.62 7.32
N THR A 110 4.97 7.34 8.60
CA THR A 110 6.27 6.91 9.13
C THR A 110 6.25 5.42 9.47
N GLY A 111 7.43 4.81 9.63
CA GLY A 111 7.53 3.43 10.11
C GLY A 111 6.84 3.22 11.47
N ALA A 112 6.86 4.23 12.35
CA ALA A 112 6.19 4.17 13.64
C ALA A 112 4.66 4.17 13.53
N ASP A 113 4.10 4.89 12.55
CA ASP A 113 2.65 4.85 12.28
C ASP A 113 2.22 3.47 11.79
N LEU A 114 3.04 2.84 10.94
CA LEU A 114 2.81 1.48 10.44
C LEU A 114 2.92 0.45 11.58
N ASP A 115 3.94 0.57 12.43
CA ASP A 115 4.11 -0.29 13.61
C ASP A 115 2.90 -0.18 14.54
N ALA A 116 2.46 1.04 14.84
CA ALA A 116 1.30 1.28 15.70
C ALA A 116 0.00 0.71 15.12
N ALA A 117 -0.23 0.85 13.81
CA ALA A 117 -1.40 0.30 13.15
C ALA A 117 -1.40 -1.24 13.13
N LEU A 118 -0.24 -1.86 12.92
CA LEU A 118 -0.09 -3.32 12.96
C LEU A 118 -0.23 -3.87 14.39
N ASP A 119 0.30 -3.17 15.39
CA ASP A 119 0.13 -3.53 16.80
C ASP A 119 -1.33 -3.42 17.23
N GLU A 120 -2.04 -2.36 16.81
CA GLU A 120 -3.49 -2.22 17.04
C GLU A 120 -4.27 -3.37 16.40
N LEU A 121 -3.94 -3.70 15.16
CA LEU A 121 -4.59 -4.80 14.44
C LEU A 121 -4.38 -6.15 15.14
N ASP A 122 -3.26 -6.33 15.84
CA ASP A 122 -2.97 -7.57 16.55
C ASP A 122 -3.69 -7.69 17.89
N ARG A 123 -4.13 -6.58 18.51
CA ARG A 123 -4.79 -6.58 19.83
C ARG A 123 -6.03 -7.47 19.88
N PRO A 124 -6.23 -8.26 20.96
CA PRO A 124 -7.42 -9.10 21.10
C PRO A 124 -8.73 -8.31 20.94
N GLY A 125 -9.62 -8.78 20.07
CA GLY A 125 -10.89 -8.14 19.79
C GLY A 125 -10.88 -7.09 18.66
N THR A 126 -9.72 -6.74 18.12
CA THR A 126 -9.62 -5.87 16.93
C THR A 126 -9.79 -6.70 15.65
N ASP A 127 -10.87 -6.49 14.90
CA ASP A 127 -11.09 -7.14 13.60
C ASP A 127 -10.47 -6.36 12.43
N ALA A 128 -10.46 -5.04 12.53
CA ALA A 128 -9.97 -4.13 11.50
C ALA A 128 -9.44 -2.82 12.08
N VAL A 129 -8.53 -2.18 11.35
CA VAL A 129 -8.02 -0.84 11.64
C VAL A 129 -8.14 0.05 10.40
N LEU A 130 -8.41 1.34 10.59
CA LEU A 130 -8.41 2.33 9.51
C LEU A 130 -7.42 3.44 9.87
N GLY A 131 -6.59 3.82 8.91
CA GLY A 131 -5.75 5.01 9.00
C GLY A 131 -6.50 6.21 8.42
N PRO A 132 -7.08 7.11 9.22
CA PRO A 132 -7.85 8.24 8.69
C PRO A 132 -6.92 9.24 8.01
N ALA A 133 -7.33 9.71 6.83
CA ALA A 133 -6.67 10.80 6.12
C ALA A 133 -7.33 12.14 6.49
N VAL A 134 -6.55 13.23 6.46
CA VAL A 134 -7.02 14.58 6.82
C VAL A 134 -8.14 15.08 5.89
N ASP A 135 -8.20 14.56 4.67
CA ASP A 135 -9.20 14.90 3.66
C ASP A 135 -10.52 14.12 3.81
N GLY A 136 -10.68 13.34 4.87
CA GLY A 136 -11.88 12.54 5.13
C GLY A 136 -11.89 11.17 4.45
N GLY A 137 -10.84 10.82 3.71
CA GLY A 137 -10.59 9.46 3.24
C GLY A 137 -9.85 8.62 4.27
N TRP A 138 -9.30 7.49 3.82
CA TRP A 138 -8.38 6.66 4.60
C TRP A 138 -7.12 6.39 3.78
N TRP A 139 -5.97 6.37 4.44
CA TRP A 139 -4.68 6.04 3.82
C TRP A 139 -4.26 4.60 4.09
N ALA A 140 -4.91 3.94 5.05
CA ALA A 140 -4.72 2.52 5.34
C ALA A 140 -6.01 1.80 5.72
N ILE A 141 -6.04 0.51 5.41
CA ILE A 141 -7.02 -0.45 5.91
C ILE A 141 -6.28 -1.71 6.35
N GLY A 142 -6.44 -2.10 7.61
CA GLY A 142 -5.90 -3.33 8.15
C GLY A 142 -7.02 -4.29 8.52
N LEU A 143 -6.83 -5.56 8.21
CA LEU A 143 -7.82 -6.62 8.43
C LEU A 143 -7.14 -7.82 9.07
N ARG A 144 -7.75 -8.40 10.09
CA ARG A 144 -7.22 -9.61 10.74
C ARG A 144 -7.38 -10.85 9.85
N ARG A 145 -8.41 -10.86 9.01
CA ARG A 145 -8.69 -11.91 8.03
C ARG A 145 -8.95 -11.24 6.69
N PRO A 146 -8.32 -11.70 5.59
CA PRO A 146 -8.68 -11.25 4.25
C PRO A 146 -10.19 -11.40 4.07
N ALA A 147 -10.85 -10.30 3.71
CA ALA A 147 -12.29 -10.24 3.48
C ALA A 147 -12.55 -9.40 2.23
N ASP A 148 -13.66 -9.67 1.55
CA ASP A 148 -14.06 -8.93 0.35
C ASP A 148 -14.67 -7.56 0.74
N VAL A 149 -13.85 -6.70 1.34
CA VAL A 149 -14.28 -5.40 1.87
C VAL A 149 -14.32 -4.31 0.80
N PHE A 150 -13.85 -4.60 -0.41
CA PHE A 150 -13.83 -3.66 -1.54
C PHE A 150 -14.96 -3.93 -2.55
N ALA A 151 -15.71 -5.02 -2.43
CA ALA A 151 -16.87 -5.28 -3.25
C ALA A 151 -17.92 -4.17 -3.13
N GLY A 152 -18.36 -3.64 -4.26
CA GLY A 152 -19.42 -2.63 -4.34
C GLY A 152 -19.00 -1.19 -4.03
N ILE A 153 -17.70 -0.92 -3.87
CA ILE A 153 -17.18 0.45 -3.82
C ILE A 153 -17.06 0.98 -5.25
N GLU A 154 -17.80 2.05 -5.58
CA GLU A 154 -17.66 2.75 -6.86
C GLU A 154 -16.32 3.51 -6.89
N THR A 155 -15.48 3.27 -7.91
CA THR A 155 -14.16 3.92 -8.09
C THR A 155 -13.98 4.54 -9.46
#